data_AF-J3D776-F1
#
_entry.id   AF-J3D776-F1
#
_cell.length_a   1.000
_cell.length_b   1.000
_cell.length_c   1.000
_cell.angle_alpha   90.00
_cell.angle_beta   90.00
_cell.angle_gamma   90.00
#
_symmetry.space_group_name_H-M   'P 1'
#
loop_
_entity.id
_entity.type
_entity.pdbx_description
1 polymer ?
#
loop_
_entity_poly.entity_id
_entity_poly.type
_entity_poly.pdbx_seq_one_letter_code
_entity_poly.pdbx_strand_id
1 'polypeptide(L)'
;PSRYTGEYRLAGTFNLVSPLRIGDQLTASVLTAGSGLSFARLAYQLPVGSDGLKVGAAYSDIHYKLGKEFEALQAHGTATSSSVFASYPFIRSQFKNLSGTASYEDKSLKDYVDGTVTFTPKKVSVTSLGLSGSLQDALGGGGITSLDLGIAFGNLSINSPTALAIDAASAQSNGSYTRFSYGANRLQRFTDSTFLALSVAGQTASKNLDSSEKFSLGGINGVRAYPQGEASGDEGYRATVELRHNVMPNVQATLFYDVGKVTINRNPFGAPASNSRNLAGVGVGVNAALGPVQLRSSLAWRTDGGLPTSIPASAAKRPTLWMQASVAF
;
A
#
# COMPACT_ATOMS: atom_id res chain seq x y z
N PRO A 1 -5.54 5.79 7.84
CA PRO A 1 -4.90 7.07 8.21
C PRO A 1 -3.97 6.92 9.41
N SER A 2 -2.87 7.68 9.45
CA SER A 2 -1.88 7.61 10.55
C SER A 2 -2.08 8.79 11.49
N ARG A 3 -2.02 8.56 12.79
CA ARG A 3 -2.16 9.59 13.82
C ARG A 3 -1.12 10.71 13.66
N TYR A 4 0.10 10.36 13.23
CA TYR A 4 1.21 11.30 13.17
C TYR A 4 1.25 12.13 11.89
N THR A 5 0.74 11.58 10.78
CA THR A 5 0.74 12.27 9.47
C THR A 5 -0.64 12.75 9.04
N GLY A 6 -1.68 12.53 9.86
CA GLY A 6 -3.04 13.04 9.67
C GLY A 6 -4.10 11.93 9.60
N GLU A 7 -5.14 12.06 10.46
CA GLU A 7 -6.26 11.11 10.56
C GLU A 7 -7.27 11.26 9.41
N TYR A 8 -7.41 12.46 8.84
CA TYR A 8 -8.26 12.74 7.69
C TYR A 8 -7.42 12.92 6.44
N ARG A 9 -7.85 12.32 5.32
CA ARG A 9 -7.16 12.43 4.04
C ARG A 9 -8.14 12.83 2.96
N LEU A 10 -7.72 13.78 2.13
CA LEU A 10 -8.38 14.15 0.90
C LEU A 10 -7.48 13.72 -0.26
N ALA A 11 -8.04 13.04 -1.25
CA ALA A 11 -7.32 12.65 -2.45
C ALA A 11 -8.15 12.99 -3.68
N GLY A 12 -7.46 13.37 -4.76
CA GLY A 12 -8.07 13.65 -6.05
C GLY A 12 -7.19 13.11 -7.18
N THR A 13 -7.83 12.58 -8.22
CA THR A 13 -7.15 12.15 -9.44
C THR A 13 -7.86 12.74 -10.65
N PHE A 14 -7.09 13.37 -11.53
CA PHE A 14 -7.54 13.91 -12.80
C PHE A 14 -6.90 13.10 -13.93
N ASN A 15 -7.71 12.68 -14.91
CA ASN A 15 -7.27 11.94 -16.08
C ASN A 15 -7.63 12.73 -17.33
N LEU A 16 -6.63 13.13 -18.11
CA LEU A 16 -6.82 13.72 -19.44
C LEU A 16 -6.49 12.66 -20.49
N VAL A 17 -7.53 12.21 -21.20
CA VAL A 17 -7.44 11.11 -22.16
C VAL A 17 -7.25 11.65 -23.58
N SER A 18 -6.27 11.10 -24.28
CA SER A 18 -5.90 11.38 -25.67
C SER A 18 -5.70 12.87 -26.01
N PRO A 19 -4.97 13.68 -25.22
CA PRO A 19 -4.78 15.09 -25.53
C PRO A 19 -4.08 15.31 -26.88
N LEU A 20 -3.19 14.41 -27.30
CA LEU A 20 -2.54 14.45 -28.62
C LEU A 20 -3.26 13.61 -29.68
N ARG A 21 -4.43 13.02 -29.35
CA ARG A 21 -5.21 12.13 -30.22
C ARG A 21 -4.47 10.85 -30.67
N ILE A 22 -3.48 10.41 -29.89
CA ILE A 22 -2.69 9.19 -30.17
C ILE A 22 -2.97 8.06 -29.18
N GLY A 23 -4.03 8.17 -28.36
CA GLY A 23 -4.34 7.20 -27.30
C GLY A 23 -3.51 7.38 -26.03
N ASP A 24 -2.80 8.49 -25.93
CA ASP A 24 -2.02 8.95 -24.79
C ASP A 24 -2.90 9.33 -23.59
N GLN A 25 -2.33 9.34 -22.38
CA GLN A 25 -3.05 9.74 -21.18
C GLN A 25 -2.13 10.46 -20.21
N LEU A 26 -2.56 11.63 -19.76
CA LEU A 26 -1.98 12.35 -18.62
C LEU A 26 -2.81 12.05 -17.37
N THR A 27 -2.17 11.67 -16.28
CA THR A 27 -2.79 11.44 -14.98
C THR A 27 -2.12 12.34 -13.93
N ALA A 28 -2.91 13.13 -13.23
CA ALA A 28 -2.47 13.92 -12.09
C ALA A 28 -3.17 13.43 -10.82
N SER A 29 -2.41 13.06 -9.80
CA SER A 29 -2.95 12.62 -8.51
C SER A 29 -2.41 13.49 -7.38
N VAL A 30 -3.29 13.88 -6.46
CA VAL A 30 -2.94 14.63 -5.26
C VAL A 30 -3.54 13.96 -4.04
N LEU A 31 -2.84 13.99 -2.92
CA LEU A 31 -3.34 13.57 -1.63
C LEU A 31 -2.79 14.48 -0.54
N THR A 32 -3.64 14.90 0.39
CA THR A 32 -3.22 15.66 1.57
C THR A 32 -3.90 15.12 2.83
N ALA A 33 -3.20 15.23 3.95
CA ALA A 33 -3.73 15.00 5.28
C ALA A 33 -3.57 16.26 6.14
N GLY A 34 -3.86 17.42 5.56
CA GLY A 34 -3.58 18.73 6.16
C GLY A 34 -2.08 19.02 6.18
N SER A 35 -1.58 19.53 7.31
CA SER A 35 -0.16 19.89 7.47
C SER A 35 0.78 18.68 7.67
N GLY A 36 0.25 17.48 7.90
CA GLY A 36 1.03 16.28 8.23
C GLY A 36 1.53 15.49 7.01
N LEU A 37 0.87 15.63 5.85
CA LEU A 37 1.22 14.91 4.62
C LEU A 37 0.70 15.67 3.40
N SER A 38 1.55 15.84 2.40
CA SER A 38 1.16 16.20 1.03
C SER A 38 1.87 15.30 0.03
N PHE A 39 1.12 14.87 -0.98
CA PHE A 39 1.56 13.98 -2.03
C PHE A 39 1.04 14.51 -3.36
N ALA A 40 1.91 14.57 -4.37
CA ALA A 40 1.55 14.87 -5.74
C ALA A 40 2.24 13.88 -6.68
N ARG A 41 1.54 13.47 -7.74
CA ARG A 41 2.09 12.63 -8.81
C ARG A 41 1.56 13.07 -10.15
N LEU A 42 2.47 13.21 -11.11
CA LEU A 42 2.15 13.39 -12.53
C LEU A 42 2.67 12.18 -13.30
N ALA A 43 1.84 11.61 -14.16
CA ALA A 43 2.21 10.49 -15.00
C ALA A 43 1.69 10.70 -16.43
N TYR A 44 2.53 10.40 -17.41
CA TYR A 44 2.16 10.43 -18.81
C TYR A 44 2.47 9.08 -19.44
N GLN A 45 1.53 8.53 -20.19
CA GLN A 45 1.70 7.26 -20.89
C GLN A 45 1.17 7.37 -22.32
N LEU A 46 1.77 6.61 -23.23
CA LEU A 46 1.31 6.49 -24.61
C LEU A 46 1.38 5.03 -25.07
N PRO A 47 0.48 4.61 -25.98
CA PRO A 47 0.59 3.33 -26.67
C PRO A 47 1.76 3.37 -27.65
N VAL A 48 2.41 2.24 -27.84
CA VAL A 48 3.52 2.04 -28.79
C VAL A 48 3.16 0.90 -29.73
N GLY A 49 3.09 1.19 -31.03
CA GLY A 49 2.62 0.23 -32.03
C GLY A 49 1.14 -0.12 -31.90
N SER A 50 0.74 -1.27 -32.45
CA SER A 50 -0.65 -1.75 -32.49
C SER A 50 -0.98 -2.80 -31.43
N ASP A 51 0.02 -3.38 -30.78
CA ASP A 51 -0.13 -4.66 -30.05
C ASP A 51 -0.42 -4.45 -28.56
N GLY A 52 -0.80 -3.23 -28.18
CA GLY A 52 -1.21 -2.88 -26.83
C GLY A 52 -0.08 -2.52 -25.85
N LEU A 53 1.18 -2.51 -26.30
CA LEU A 53 2.29 -1.99 -25.50
C LEU A 53 2.03 -0.53 -25.12
N LYS A 54 2.23 -0.19 -23.85
CA LYS A 54 2.20 1.19 -23.37
C LYS A 54 3.51 1.50 -22.67
N VAL A 55 4.03 2.69 -22.89
CA VAL A 55 5.21 3.22 -22.21
C VAL A 55 4.83 4.54 -21.56
N GLY A 56 5.39 4.80 -20.38
CA GLY A 56 5.13 6.03 -19.67
C GLY A 56 6.26 6.43 -18.75
N ALA A 57 6.15 7.66 -18.26
CA ALA A 57 7.00 8.23 -17.24
C ALA A 57 6.13 8.86 -16.15
N ALA A 58 6.61 8.86 -14.92
CA ALA A 58 5.95 9.54 -13.82
C ALA A 58 6.94 10.19 -12.87
N TYR A 59 6.52 11.31 -12.29
CA TYR A 59 7.21 12.00 -11.22
C TYR A 59 6.27 12.06 -10.01
N SER A 60 6.79 11.79 -8.82
CA SER A 60 6.06 11.95 -7.57
C SER A 60 6.89 12.69 -6.52
N ASP A 61 6.18 13.43 -5.69
CA ASP A 61 6.75 14.19 -4.60
C ASP A 61 5.87 14.02 -3.36
N ILE A 62 6.52 13.72 -2.23
CA ILE A 62 5.90 13.49 -0.94
C ILE A 62 6.62 14.35 0.10
N HIS A 63 5.84 15.13 0.84
CA HIS A 63 6.31 15.83 2.03
C HIS A 63 5.51 15.32 3.23
N TYR A 64 6.20 14.91 4.29
CA TYR A 64 5.56 14.45 5.51
C TYR A 64 6.16 15.12 6.74
N LYS A 65 5.32 15.32 7.75
CA LYS A 65 5.71 15.81 9.08
C LYS A 65 5.13 14.87 10.12
N LEU A 66 5.96 14.39 11.03
CA LEU A 66 5.54 13.56 12.15
C LEU A 66 5.10 14.49 13.29
N GLY A 67 3.79 14.67 13.45
CA GLY A 67 3.22 15.46 14.55
C GLY A 67 2.98 14.66 15.83
N LYS A 68 2.22 15.23 16.77
CA LYS A 68 1.80 14.62 18.05
C LYS A 68 2.97 14.29 18.98
N GLU A 69 3.13 13.05 19.40
CA GLU A 69 4.14 12.66 20.39
C GLU A 69 5.59 12.83 19.86
N PHE A 70 5.76 13.01 18.54
CA PHE A 70 7.03 13.36 17.88
C PHE A 70 7.14 14.85 17.49
N GLU A 71 6.16 15.68 17.83
CA GLU A 71 6.14 17.12 17.51
C GLU A 71 7.35 17.85 18.11
N ALA A 72 7.78 17.43 19.31
CA ALA A 72 8.98 17.95 19.96
C ALA A 72 10.31 17.60 19.23
N LEU A 73 10.32 16.54 18.40
CA LEU A 73 11.48 16.17 17.59
C LEU A 73 11.51 16.90 16.23
N GLN A 74 10.39 17.54 15.86
CA GLN A 74 10.12 18.12 14.53
C GLN A 74 10.56 17.21 13.37
N ALA A 75 10.36 15.90 13.49
CA ALA A 75 10.80 14.97 12.46
C ALA A 75 9.97 15.15 11.18
N HIS A 76 10.63 15.44 10.07
CA HIS A 76 10.00 15.64 8.78
C HIS A 76 10.86 15.03 7.67
N GLY A 77 10.25 14.74 6.54
CA GLY A 77 11.00 14.22 5.41
C GLY A 77 10.36 14.51 4.07
N THR A 78 11.20 14.45 3.04
CA THR A 78 10.79 14.56 1.65
C THR A 78 11.22 13.33 0.88
N ALA A 79 10.32 12.83 0.03
CA ALA A 79 10.57 11.72 -0.87
C ALA A 79 10.16 12.14 -2.28
N THR A 80 11.13 12.21 -3.19
CA THR A 80 10.87 12.45 -4.60
C THR A 80 11.20 11.20 -5.38
N SER A 81 10.37 10.84 -6.35
CA SER A 81 10.69 9.75 -7.27
C SER A 81 10.40 10.07 -8.73
N SER A 82 11.29 9.60 -9.59
CA SER A 82 11.15 9.62 -11.05
C SER A 82 11.12 8.18 -11.53
N SER A 83 10.17 7.87 -12.41
CA SER A 83 10.00 6.50 -12.91
C SER A 83 9.70 6.48 -14.40
N VAL A 84 10.19 5.43 -15.05
CA VAL A 84 9.79 5.02 -16.40
C VAL A 84 9.22 3.62 -16.31
N PHE A 85 8.17 3.35 -17.08
CA PHE A 85 7.48 2.07 -17.03
C PHE A 85 6.94 1.68 -18.39
N ALA A 86 6.82 0.38 -18.59
CA ALA A 86 6.16 -0.23 -19.73
C ALA A 86 5.15 -1.27 -19.25
N SER A 87 4.04 -1.42 -19.96
CA SER A 87 3.05 -2.46 -19.72
C SER A 87 2.61 -3.11 -21.01
N TYR A 88 2.51 -4.43 -21.04
CA TYR A 88 2.11 -5.19 -22.21
C TYR A 88 1.00 -6.21 -21.87
N PRO A 89 -0.14 -6.20 -22.58
CA PRO A 89 -1.21 -7.15 -22.37
C PRO A 89 -0.92 -8.47 -23.09
N PHE A 90 -0.31 -9.44 -22.41
CA PHE A 90 -0.06 -10.78 -22.97
C PHE A 90 -1.35 -11.51 -23.36
N ILE A 91 -2.43 -11.32 -22.59
CA ILE A 91 -3.74 -11.90 -22.86
C ILE A 91 -4.79 -10.81 -22.63
N ARG A 92 -5.63 -10.59 -23.64
CA ARG A 92 -6.82 -9.73 -23.53
C ARG A 92 -8.04 -10.48 -24.03
N SER A 93 -8.99 -10.76 -23.14
CA SER A 93 -10.27 -11.40 -23.49
C SER A 93 -11.38 -10.99 -22.54
N GLN A 94 -12.60 -11.47 -22.81
CA GLN A 94 -13.77 -11.18 -21.96
C GLN A 94 -13.62 -11.76 -20.55
N PHE A 95 -13.09 -12.99 -20.42
CA PHE A 95 -13.04 -13.71 -19.14
C PHE A 95 -11.63 -13.87 -18.57
N LYS A 96 -10.58 -13.79 -19.38
CA LYS A 96 -9.18 -13.96 -18.95
C LYS A 96 -8.33 -12.80 -19.45
N ASN A 97 -7.62 -12.14 -18.55
CA ASN A 97 -6.68 -11.09 -18.89
C ASN A 97 -5.37 -11.31 -18.14
N LEU A 98 -4.25 -11.00 -18.79
CA LEU A 98 -2.90 -11.08 -18.22
C LEU A 98 -2.05 -9.98 -18.82
N SER A 99 -1.41 -9.20 -17.96
CA SER A 99 -0.53 -8.09 -18.34
C SER A 99 0.80 -8.18 -17.62
N GLY A 100 1.87 -7.92 -18.34
CA GLY A 100 3.21 -7.70 -17.80
C GLY A 100 3.48 -6.22 -17.57
N THR A 101 4.29 -5.93 -16.57
CA THR A 101 4.83 -4.59 -16.31
C THR A 101 6.33 -4.67 -16.07
N ALA A 102 7.06 -3.68 -16.56
CA ALA A 102 8.46 -3.45 -16.24
C ALA A 102 8.62 -1.98 -15.88
N SER A 103 9.33 -1.67 -14.80
CA SER A 103 9.55 -0.30 -14.38
C SER A 103 10.94 -0.11 -13.79
N TYR A 104 11.45 1.10 -13.94
CA TYR A 104 12.63 1.59 -13.24
C TYR A 104 12.26 2.88 -12.51
N GLU A 105 12.62 2.95 -11.23
CA GLU A 105 12.32 4.09 -10.35
C GLU A 105 13.59 4.53 -9.60
N ASP A 106 13.88 5.83 -9.66
CA ASP A 106 14.89 6.49 -8.83
C ASP A 106 14.20 7.31 -7.74
N LYS A 107 14.54 7.04 -6.49
CA LYS A 107 14.02 7.72 -5.30
C LYS A 107 15.12 8.46 -4.57
N SER A 108 14.81 9.67 -4.14
CA SER A 108 15.63 10.46 -3.24
C SER A 108 14.83 10.72 -1.97
N LEU A 109 15.35 10.24 -0.85
CA LEU A 109 14.74 10.35 0.48
C LEU A 109 15.62 11.27 1.33
N LYS A 110 14.99 12.26 1.95
CA LYS A 110 15.66 13.20 2.86
C LYS A 110 14.89 13.19 4.17
N ASP A 111 15.41 12.48 5.16
CA ASP A 111 14.85 12.44 6.50
C ASP A 111 15.61 13.42 7.41
N TYR A 112 14.84 14.27 8.11
CA TYR A 112 15.34 15.24 9.08
C TYR A 112 14.72 14.98 10.44
N VAL A 113 15.55 15.05 11.48
CA VAL A 113 15.12 15.10 12.89
C VAL A 113 15.79 16.31 13.51
N ASP A 114 15.06 17.43 13.61
CA ASP A 114 15.63 18.70 14.04
C ASP A 114 16.05 18.66 15.52
N GLY A 115 15.31 17.91 16.36
CA GLY A 115 15.62 17.74 17.79
C GLY A 115 16.96 17.04 18.06
N THR A 116 17.53 16.33 17.09
CA THR A 116 18.85 15.67 17.18
C THR A 116 19.80 16.09 16.06
N VAL A 117 19.45 17.13 15.28
CA VAL A 117 20.18 17.62 14.09
C VAL A 117 20.64 16.46 13.18
N THR A 118 19.79 15.46 13.00
CA THR A 118 20.14 14.26 12.23
C THR A 118 19.58 14.38 10.82
N PHE A 119 20.47 14.34 9.82
CA PHE A 119 20.13 14.34 8.41
C PHE A 119 20.60 13.04 7.76
N THR A 120 19.67 12.27 7.19
CA THR A 120 19.98 10.99 6.55
C THR A 120 19.50 10.99 5.10
N PRO A 121 20.27 11.55 4.16
CA PRO A 121 19.94 11.45 2.75
C PRO A 121 20.16 10.03 2.26
N LYS A 122 19.17 9.47 1.58
CA LYS A 122 19.24 8.13 0.97
C LYS A 122 18.84 8.22 -0.49
N LYS A 123 19.47 7.39 -1.33
CA LYS A 123 19.05 7.16 -2.71
C LYS A 123 18.65 5.71 -2.84
N VAL A 124 17.56 5.45 -3.55
CA VAL A 124 17.11 4.10 -3.87
C VAL A 124 16.82 4.03 -5.36
N SER A 125 17.48 3.12 -6.07
CA SER A 125 17.08 2.75 -7.42
C SER A 125 16.39 1.39 -7.38
N VAL A 126 15.28 1.24 -8.09
CA VAL A 126 14.49 0.00 -8.09
C VAL A 126 14.04 -0.35 -9.50
N THR A 127 14.46 -1.52 -9.97
CA THR A 127 13.89 -2.15 -11.16
C THR A 127 12.84 -3.17 -10.72
N SER A 128 11.62 -3.08 -11.26
CA SER A 128 10.54 -4.01 -10.94
C SER A 128 9.99 -4.69 -12.19
N LEU A 129 9.68 -5.98 -12.06
CA LEU A 129 8.91 -6.74 -13.03
C LEU A 129 7.64 -7.25 -12.35
N GLY A 130 6.50 -7.11 -13.03
CA GLY A 130 5.21 -7.51 -12.48
C GLY A 130 4.35 -8.25 -13.48
N LEU A 131 3.53 -9.17 -12.97
CA LEU A 131 2.45 -9.84 -13.68
C LEU A 131 1.16 -9.60 -12.93
N SER A 132 0.14 -9.10 -13.64
CA SER A 132 -1.20 -8.93 -13.11
C SER A 132 -2.21 -9.61 -14.02
N GLY A 133 -3.19 -10.31 -13.45
CA GLY A 133 -4.17 -11.04 -14.22
C GLY A 133 -5.53 -11.11 -13.55
N SER A 134 -6.55 -11.33 -14.35
CA SER A 134 -7.92 -11.56 -13.89
C SER A 134 -8.53 -12.73 -14.64
N LEU A 135 -9.26 -13.58 -13.92
CA LEU A 135 -10.02 -14.70 -14.45
C LEU A 135 -11.45 -14.65 -13.91
N GLN A 136 -12.43 -14.66 -14.80
CA GLN A 136 -13.81 -14.93 -14.48
C GLN A 136 -14.12 -16.40 -14.77
N ASP A 137 -14.68 -17.08 -13.78
CA ASP A 137 -15.02 -18.51 -13.84
C ASP A 137 -16.47 -18.75 -13.41
N ALA A 138 -16.98 -19.97 -13.66
CA ALA A 138 -18.32 -20.41 -13.30
C ALA A 138 -18.35 -21.32 -12.04
N LEU A 139 -17.23 -21.46 -11.32
CA LEU A 139 -17.13 -22.37 -10.19
C LEU A 139 -18.03 -21.89 -9.04
N GLY A 140 -18.88 -22.78 -8.52
CA GLY A 140 -19.70 -22.52 -7.33
C GLY A 140 -20.66 -21.33 -7.45
N GLY A 141 -21.24 -21.08 -8.62
CA GLY A 141 -22.07 -19.89 -8.90
C GLY A 141 -21.33 -18.75 -9.59
N GLY A 142 -20.02 -18.94 -9.81
CA GLY A 142 -19.15 -18.04 -10.53
C GLY A 142 -18.41 -17.05 -9.65
N GLY A 143 -17.30 -16.56 -10.17
CA GLY A 143 -16.46 -15.63 -9.44
C GLY A 143 -15.45 -14.92 -10.33
N ILE A 144 -14.84 -13.90 -9.76
CA ILE A 144 -13.71 -13.20 -10.38
C ILE A 144 -12.51 -13.35 -9.45
N THR A 145 -11.43 -13.85 -10.00
CA THR A 145 -10.13 -13.97 -9.34
C THR A 145 -9.17 -12.98 -9.97
N SER A 146 -8.48 -12.20 -9.16
CA SER A 146 -7.36 -11.35 -9.56
C SER A 146 -6.08 -11.82 -8.89
N LEU A 147 -4.97 -11.78 -9.61
CA LEU A 147 -3.65 -12.19 -9.11
C LEU A 147 -2.61 -11.15 -9.54
N ASP A 148 -1.74 -10.79 -8.61
CA ASP A 148 -0.67 -9.84 -8.79
C ASP A 148 0.63 -10.45 -8.25
N LEU A 149 1.66 -10.53 -9.08
CA LEU A 149 3.00 -10.98 -8.70
C LEU A 149 4.00 -9.90 -9.08
N GLY A 150 4.98 -9.65 -8.22
CA GLY A 150 6.01 -8.66 -8.46
C GLY A 150 7.34 -9.09 -7.90
N ILE A 151 8.41 -8.88 -8.66
CA ILE A 151 9.78 -8.96 -8.19
C ILE A 151 10.44 -7.60 -8.38
N ALA A 152 11.17 -7.13 -7.38
CA ALA A 152 11.93 -5.89 -7.47
C ALA A 152 13.37 -6.12 -7.05
N PHE A 153 14.28 -5.56 -7.84
CA PHE A 153 15.71 -5.50 -7.60
C PHE A 153 16.06 -4.06 -7.26
N GLY A 154 16.41 -3.81 -6.02
CA GLY A 154 16.71 -2.47 -5.52
C GLY A 154 18.15 -2.33 -5.06
N ASN A 155 18.64 -1.09 -5.06
CA ASN A 155 19.89 -0.72 -4.43
C ASN A 155 19.67 0.53 -3.56
N LEU A 156 19.86 0.37 -2.25
CA LEU A 156 19.84 1.47 -1.29
C LEU A 156 21.26 2.01 -1.11
N SER A 157 21.42 3.33 -1.24
CA SER A 157 22.64 4.06 -0.93
C SER A 157 22.37 5.08 0.17
N ILE A 158 22.87 4.82 1.37
CA ILE A 158 22.84 5.73 2.52
C ILE A 158 23.99 6.74 2.37
N ASN A 159 23.67 8.01 2.13
CA ASN A 159 24.65 9.06 1.83
C ASN A 159 25.00 9.89 3.06
N SER A 160 25.14 9.24 4.22
CA SER A 160 25.60 9.85 5.47
C SER A 160 26.58 8.89 6.15
N PRO A 161 27.85 9.28 6.38
CA PRO A 161 28.85 8.39 6.98
C PRO A 161 28.44 7.86 8.35
N THR A 162 27.83 8.69 9.19
CA THR A 162 27.35 8.29 10.52
C THR A 162 26.19 7.32 10.43
N ALA A 163 25.20 7.60 9.57
CA ALA A 163 24.07 6.69 9.37
C ALA A 163 24.50 5.35 8.75
N LEU A 164 25.48 5.36 7.84
CA LEU A 164 26.04 4.17 7.23
C LEU A 164 26.79 3.31 8.26
N ALA A 165 27.57 3.92 9.16
CA ALA A 165 28.24 3.19 10.23
C ALA A 165 27.24 2.55 11.22
N ILE A 166 26.16 3.26 11.56
CA ILE A 166 25.08 2.73 12.39
C ILE A 166 24.38 1.58 11.68
N ASP A 167 24.04 1.73 10.38
CA ASP A 167 23.40 0.67 9.59
C ASP A 167 24.29 -0.58 9.51
N ALA A 168 25.59 -0.42 9.26
CA ALA A 168 26.54 -1.53 9.20
C ALA A 168 26.64 -2.34 10.50
N ALA A 169 26.45 -1.68 11.65
CA ALA A 169 26.42 -2.30 12.98
C ALA A 169 25.03 -2.80 13.42
N SER A 170 23.97 -2.57 12.62
CA SER A 170 22.59 -2.88 13.00
C SER A 170 21.79 -3.52 11.85
N ALA A 171 20.96 -2.74 11.16
CA ALA A 171 20.02 -3.23 10.16
C ALA A 171 20.70 -3.76 8.90
N GLN A 172 21.90 -3.31 8.57
CA GLN A 172 22.64 -3.69 7.36
C GLN A 172 21.76 -3.57 6.10
N SER A 173 20.92 -2.54 6.03
CA SER A 173 19.97 -2.30 4.94
C SER A 173 20.65 -1.75 3.69
N ASN A 174 21.78 -1.04 3.81
CA ASN A 174 22.51 -0.46 2.69
C ASN A 174 22.97 -1.50 1.66
N GLY A 175 22.91 -1.16 0.38
CA GLY A 175 23.28 -1.99 -0.75
C GLY A 175 22.10 -2.66 -1.46
N SER A 176 22.39 -3.70 -2.23
CA SER A 176 21.40 -4.35 -3.09
C SER A 176 20.47 -5.28 -2.32
N TYR A 177 19.19 -5.29 -2.70
CA TYR A 177 18.17 -6.19 -2.19
C TYR A 177 17.27 -6.70 -3.31
N THR A 178 16.68 -7.87 -3.09
CA THR A 178 15.59 -8.39 -3.91
C THR A 178 14.38 -8.55 -3.01
N ARG A 179 13.21 -8.08 -3.47
CA ARG A 179 11.94 -8.38 -2.83
C ARG A 179 10.98 -9.05 -3.80
N PHE A 180 10.22 -10.01 -3.28
CA PHE A 180 9.12 -10.64 -3.99
C PHE A 180 7.82 -10.27 -3.30
N SER A 181 6.81 -9.93 -4.08
CA SER A 181 5.50 -9.51 -3.61
C SER A 181 4.43 -10.28 -4.36
N TYR A 182 3.38 -10.67 -3.66
CA TYR A 182 2.26 -11.41 -4.22
C TYR A 182 0.95 -10.91 -3.65
N GLY A 183 -0.10 -10.99 -4.45
CA GLY A 183 -1.46 -10.64 -4.10
C GLY A 183 -2.44 -11.53 -4.85
N ALA A 184 -3.51 -11.93 -4.19
CA ALA A 184 -4.63 -12.59 -4.82
C ALA A 184 -5.93 -12.14 -4.19
N ASN A 185 -6.95 -11.91 -5.03
CA ASN A 185 -8.29 -11.56 -4.60
C ASN A 185 -9.28 -12.50 -5.29
N ARG A 186 -10.29 -13.00 -4.58
CA ARG A 186 -11.42 -13.71 -5.17
C ARG A 186 -12.71 -13.11 -4.66
N LEU A 187 -13.60 -12.73 -5.58
CA LEU A 187 -15.00 -12.46 -5.26
C LEU A 187 -15.84 -13.64 -5.76
N GLN A 188 -16.31 -14.46 -4.83
CA GLN A 188 -17.18 -15.60 -5.08
C GLN A 188 -18.63 -15.17 -4.92
N ARG A 189 -19.48 -15.49 -5.90
CA ARG A 189 -20.93 -15.41 -5.73
C ARG A 189 -21.41 -16.67 -5.01
N PHE A 190 -22.16 -16.51 -3.91
CA PHE A 190 -22.89 -17.62 -3.27
C PHE A 190 -24.37 -17.59 -3.64
N THR A 191 -24.97 -16.40 -3.65
CA THR A 191 -26.33 -16.13 -4.12
C THR A 191 -26.35 -14.81 -4.88
N ASP A 192 -27.51 -14.42 -5.40
CA ASP A 192 -27.67 -13.16 -6.15
C ASP A 192 -27.41 -11.90 -5.30
N SER A 193 -27.57 -12.03 -3.98
CA SER A 193 -27.34 -10.95 -3.02
C SER A 193 -26.15 -11.18 -2.11
N THR A 194 -25.53 -12.37 -2.11
CA THR A 194 -24.49 -12.74 -1.15
C THR A 194 -23.19 -13.16 -1.84
N PHE A 195 -22.11 -12.53 -1.43
CA PHE A 195 -20.78 -12.71 -2.00
C PHE A 195 -19.74 -12.92 -0.91
N LEU A 196 -18.73 -13.71 -1.20
CA LEU A 196 -17.55 -13.88 -0.36
C LEU A 196 -16.34 -13.26 -1.05
N ALA A 197 -15.78 -12.24 -0.43
CA ALA A 197 -14.54 -11.62 -0.84
C ALA A 197 -13.39 -12.21 -0.02
N LEU A 198 -12.41 -12.79 -0.72
CA LEU A 198 -11.16 -13.29 -0.17
C LEU A 198 -10.03 -12.42 -0.70
N SER A 199 -9.10 -12.05 0.16
CA SER A 199 -7.90 -11.29 -0.22
C SER A 199 -6.70 -11.84 0.53
N VAL A 200 -5.57 -11.98 -0.16
CA VAL A 200 -4.26 -12.26 0.44
C VAL A 200 -3.23 -11.38 -0.23
N ALA A 201 -2.29 -10.87 0.56
CA ALA A 201 -1.12 -10.15 0.05
C ALA A 201 0.08 -10.43 0.93
N GLY A 202 1.28 -10.46 0.35
CA GLY A 202 2.49 -10.66 1.12
C GLY A 202 3.75 -10.20 0.39
N GLN A 203 4.85 -10.22 1.15
CA GLN A 203 6.18 -9.84 0.71
C GLN A 203 7.23 -10.74 1.36
N THR A 204 8.29 -11.06 0.61
CA THR A 204 9.53 -11.63 1.12
C THR A 204 10.72 -10.81 0.63
N ALA A 205 11.85 -10.90 1.34
CA ALA A 205 13.02 -10.08 1.07
C ALA A 205 14.31 -10.90 1.22
N SER A 206 15.31 -10.59 0.39
CA SER A 206 16.62 -11.25 0.45
C SER A 206 17.47 -10.81 1.64
N LYS A 207 17.16 -9.65 2.24
CA LYS A 207 17.88 -9.04 3.35
C LYS A 207 16.97 -8.06 4.10
N ASN A 208 17.53 -7.42 5.13
CA ASN A 208 16.86 -6.32 5.81
C ASN A 208 16.61 -5.15 4.86
N LEU A 209 15.39 -4.60 4.90
CA LEU A 209 14.95 -3.51 4.03
C LEU A 209 14.92 -2.18 4.79
N ASP A 210 15.09 -1.07 4.06
CA ASP A 210 14.73 0.24 4.60
C ASP A 210 13.22 0.29 4.89
N SER A 211 12.84 1.07 5.90
CA SER A 211 11.44 1.30 6.28
C SER A 211 10.50 1.65 5.12
N SER A 212 10.99 2.32 4.08
CA SER A 212 10.20 2.68 2.89
C SER A 212 9.81 1.48 2.02
N GLU A 213 10.49 0.34 2.19
CA GLU A 213 10.33 -0.87 1.37
C GLU A 213 9.72 -2.05 2.16
N LYS A 214 9.47 -1.86 3.47
CA LYS A 214 8.88 -2.88 4.34
C LYS A 214 7.37 -3.05 4.12
N PHE A 215 6.90 -4.26 4.39
CA PHE A 215 5.50 -4.64 4.34
C PHE A 215 4.77 -4.22 5.61
N SER A 216 3.65 -3.50 5.48
CA SER A 216 2.83 -3.06 6.61
C SER A 216 1.56 -3.89 6.76
N LEU A 217 1.22 -4.27 8.00
CA LEU A 217 0.02 -5.04 8.30
C LEU A 217 -1.21 -4.19 8.61
N GLY A 218 -1.09 -3.14 9.41
CA GLY A 218 -2.24 -2.40 9.92
C GLY A 218 -2.74 -1.28 9.03
N GLY A 219 -4.02 -0.93 9.22
CA GLY A 219 -4.68 0.15 8.52
C GLY A 219 -5.89 -0.31 7.71
N ILE A 220 -6.48 0.62 6.97
CA ILE A 220 -7.74 0.40 6.24
C ILE A 220 -7.64 -0.68 5.14
N ASN A 221 -6.46 -0.81 4.49
CA ASN A 221 -6.17 -1.82 3.48
C ASN A 221 -5.40 -3.03 4.07
N GLY A 222 -5.37 -3.13 5.40
CA GLY A 222 -4.63 -4.11 6.19
C GLY A 222 -5.53 -4.81 7.20
N VAL A 223 -4.99 -5.13 8.37
CA VAL A 223 -5.79 -5.55 9.53
C VAL A 223 -6.48 -4.32 10.11
N ARG A 224 -7.76 -4.15 9.78
CA ARG A 224 -8.52 -2.90 10.02
C ARG A 224 -8.70 -2.54 11.48
N ALA A 225 -8.56 -3.50 12.39
CA ALA A 225 -8.62 -3.25 13.83
C ALA A 225 -7.43 -2.43 14.37
N TYR A 226 -6.38 -2.25 13.56
CA TYR A 226 -5.15 -1.55 13.92
C TYR A 226 -4.92 -0.28 13.09
N PRO A 227 -4.25 0.73 13.65
CA PRO A 227 -3.97 1.98 12.93
C PRO A 227 -3.03 1.77 11.74
N GLN A 228 -3.00 2.75 10.84
CA GLN A 228 -2.09 2.76 9.69
C GLN A 228 -0.63 2.72 10.15
N GLY A 229 0.17 1.85 9.55
CA GLY A 229 1.61 1.74 9.87
C GLY A 229 1.89 0.83 11.06
N GLU A 230 0.85 0.25 11.68
CA GLU A 230 1.03 -0.78 12.69
C GLU A 230 1.70 -2.02 12.07
N ALA A 231 2.76 -2.49 12.74
CA ALA A 231 3.56 -3.65 12.36
C ALA A 231 4.08 -3.58 10.92
N SER A 232 5.35 -3.17 10.79
CA SER A 232 6.09 -3.17 9.54
C SER A 232 7.24 -4.17 9.61
N GLY A 233 7.48 -4.93 8.55
CA GLY A 233 8.54 -5.92 8.49
C GLY A 233 9.05 -6.20 7.08
N ASP A 234 10.24 -6.79 6.99
CA ASP A 234 10.83 -7.12 5.69
C ASP A 234 10.04 -8.19 4.95
N GLU A 235 9.49 -9.13 5.73
CA GLU A 235 8.65 -10.23 5.24
C GLU A 235 7.32 -10.23 5.98
N GLY A 236 6.27 -10.64 5.29
CA GLY A 236 4.98 -10.82 5.93
C GLY A 236 3.88 -11.17 4.96
N TYR A 237 2.72 -11.46 5.54
CA TYR A 237 1.49 -11.65 4.80
C TYR A 237 0.31 -11.07 5.58
N ARG A 238 -0.74 -10.74 4.85
CA ARG A 238 -2.06 -10.44 5.39
C ARG A 238 -3.12 -11.15 4.56
N ALA A 239 -4.21 -11.51 5.20
CA ALA A 239 -5.37 -12.09 4.55
C ALA A 239 -6.66 -11.53 5.16
N THR A 240 -7.69 -11.45 4.33
CA THR A 240 -9.02 -11.00 4.69
C THR A 240 -10.04 -11.98 4.12
N VAL A 241 -10.99 -12.37 4.96
CA VAL A 241 -12.23 -13.03 4.56
C VAL A 241 -13.37 -12.07 4.87
N GLU A 242 -14.18 -11.73 3.87
CA GLU A 242 -15.27 -10.78 4.01
C GLU A 242 -16.54 -11.28 3.32
N LEU A 243 -17.58 -11.54 4.13
CA LEU A 243 -18.92 -11.82 3.66
C LEU A 243 -19.63 -10.50 3.35
N ARG A 244 -20.25 -10.42 2.19
CA ARG A 244 -20.97 -9.24 1.69
C ARG A 244 -22.39 -9.62 1.34
N HIS A 245 -23.36 -8.87 1.84
CA HIS A 245 -24.78 -9.09 1.57
C HIS A 245 -25.46 -7.80 1.13
N ASN A 246 -26.07 -7.80 -0.06
CA ASN A 246 -26.85 -6.69 -0.58
C ASN A 246 -28.20 -6.66 0.14
N VAL A 247 -28.33 -5.76 1.12
CA VAL A 247 -29.57 -5.54 1.89
C VAL A 247 -30.58 -4.75 1.04
N MET A 248 -30.07 -3.85 0.21
CA MET A 248 -30.82 -3.10 -0.81
C MET A 248 -29.97 -3.04 -2.08
N PRO A 249 -30.52 -2.70 -3.26
CA PRO A 249 -29.77 -2.62 -4.50
C PRO A 249 -28.49 -1.76 -4.44
N ASN A 250 -28.51 -0.73 -3.59
CA ASN A 250 -27.42 0.22 -3.42
C ASN A 250 -26.81 0.23 -2.01
N VAL A 251 -27.17 -0.73 -1.15
CA VAL A 251 -26.65 -0.85 0.22
C VAL A 251 -26.23 -2.28 0.50
N GLN A 252 -24.96 -2.45 0.87
CA GLN A 252 -24.35 -3.74 1.16
C GLN A 252 -23.78 -3.75 2.57
N ALA A 253 -24.22 -4.72 3.37
CA ALA A 253 -23.63 -5.01 4.67
C ALA A 253 -22.42 -5.93 4.51
N THR A 254 -21.40 -5.75 5.35
CA THR A 254 -20.21 -6.59 5.36
C THR A 254 -19.90 -7.12 6.75
N LEU A 255 -19.40 -8.35 6.82
CA LEU A 255 -18.80 -8.98 7.99
C LEU A 255 -17.44 -9.51 7.58
N PHE A 256 -16.39 -9.17 8.31
CA PHE A 256 -15.04 -9.55 7.92
C PHE A 256 -14.18 -10.03 9.08
N TYR A 257 -13.15 -10.80 8.71
CA TYR A 257 -12.04 -11.18 9.56
C TYR A 257 -10.73 -10.94 8.82
N ASP A 258 -9.86 -10.13 9.43
CA ASP A 258 -8.53 -9.80 8.93
C ASP A 258 -7.47 -10.47 9.80
N VAL A 259 -6.42 -11.00 9.18
CA VAL A 259 -5.25 -11.56 9.86
C VAL A 259 -3.98 -11.13 9.15
N GLY A 260 -2.87 -11.07 9.87
CA GLY A 260 -1.57 -10.88 9.27
C GLY A 260 -0.43 -11.14 10.23
N LYS A 261 0.74 -11.40 9.65
CA LYS A 261 2.00 -11.61 10.38
C LYS A 261 3.15 -11.00 9.61
N VAL A 262 4.06 -10.37 10.34
CA VAL A 262 5.35 -9.91 9.82
C VAL A 262 6.51 -10.52 10.58
N THR A 263 7.59 -10.74 9.86
CA THR A 263 8.95 -10.85 10.38
C THR A 263 9.57 -9.46 10.27
N ILE A 264 9.91 -8.83 11.40
CA ILE A 264 10.29 -7.41 11.45
C ILE A 264 11.58 -7.19 10.65
N ASN A 265 12.61 -7.99 10.93
CA ASN A 265 13.88 -7.98 10.23
C ASN A 265 14.19 -9.38 9.67
N ARG A 266 14.52 -9.50 8.39
CA ARG A 266 14.92 -10.77 7.77
C ARG A 266 16.11 -11.41 8.52
N ASN A 267 17.09 -10.58 8.85
CA ASN A 267 18.25 -10.88 9.67
C ASN A 267 18.12 -10.08 10.99
N PRO A 268 17.69 -10.71 12.10
CA PRO A 268 17.53 -10.03 13.38
C PRO A 268 18.83 -9.37 13.85
N PHE A 269 18.72 -8.20 14.49
CA PHE A 269 19.85 -7.47 15.09
C PHE A 269 19.40 -6.80 16.40
N GLY A 270 20.36 -6.43 17.24
CA GLY A 270 20.11 -5.84 18.56
C GLY A 270 19.81 -6.86 19.66
N ALA A 271 19.39 -6.36 20.83
CA ALA A 271 18.99 -7.20 21.97
C ALA A 271 17.82 -8.15 21.58
N PRO A 272 17.64 -9.30 22.26
CA PRO A 272 16.60 -10.27 21.93
C PRO A 272 15.19 -9.68 22.16
N ALA A 273 14.68 -8.99 21.15
CA ALA A 273 13.28 -8.64 21.00
C ALA A 273 12.59 -9.69 20.12
N SER A 274 11.28 -9.88 20.30
CA SER A 274 10.50 -10.67 19.35
C SER A 274 10.65 -10.08 17.94
N ASN A 275 11.22 -10.85 17.02
CA ASN A 275 11.38 -10.45 15.62
C ASN A 275 10.11 -10.71 14.78
N SER A 276 8.95 -10.86 15.43
CA SER A 276 7.69 -11.09 14.75
C SER A 276 6.53 -10.36 15.42
N ARG A 277 5.54 -10.01 14.61
CA ARG A 277 4.29 -9.38 15.08
C ARG A 277 3.11 -9.93 14.29
N ASN A 278 2.13 -10.45 15.00
CA ASN A 278 0.86 -10.93 14.45
C ASN A 278 -0.23 -9.93 14.81
N LEU A 279 -1.19 -9.74 13.91
CA LEU A 279 -2.38 -8.92 14.14
C LEU A 279 -3.61 -9.68 13.63
N ALA A 280 -4.71 -9.62 14.36
CA ALA A 280 -6.00 -10.06 13.86
C ALA A 280 -7.14 -9.17 14.33
N GLY A 281 -8.21 -9.12 13.54
CA GLY A 281 -9.42 -8.41 13.92
C GLY A 281 -10.65 -8.86 13.16
N VAL A 282 -11.80 -8.70 13.80
CA VAL A 282 -13.12 -8.93 13.22
C VAL A 282 -13.84 -7.61 13.08
N GLY A 283 -14.75 -7.47 12.13
CA GLY A 283 -15.53 -6.25 12.03
C GLY A 283 -16.74 -6.34 11.13
N VAL A 284 -17.53 -5.28 11.17
CA VAL A 284 -18.73 -5.10 10.35
C VAL A 284 -18.65 -3.78 9.59
N GLY A 285 -19.32 -3.70 8.45
CA GLY A 285 -19.31 -2.49 7.64
C GLY A 285 -20.54 -2.32 6.77
N VAL A 286 -20.64 -1.13 6.20
CA VAL A 286 -21.69 -0.75 5.25
C VAL A 286 -21.03 -0.06 4.07
N ASN A 287 -21.30 -0.59 2.88
CA ASN A 287 -20.99 0.05 1.60
C ASN A 287 -22.31 0.56 1.00
N ALA A 288 -22.33 1.80 0.53
CA ALA A 288 -23.52 2.38 -0.08
C ALA A 288 -23.18 3.19 -1.33
N ALA A 289 -24.02 3.08 -2.35
CA ALA A 289 -23.99 3.92 -3.54
C ALA A 289 -25.17 4.90 -3.49
N LEU A 290 -24.88 6.19 -3.37
CA LEU A 290 -25.85 7.27 -3.25
C LEU A 290 -25.70 8.21 -4.46
N GLY A 291 -26.28 7.81 -5.60
CA GLY A 291 -26.07 8.49 -6.88
C GLY A 291 -24.60 8.42 -7.29
N PRO A 292 -23.90 9.56 -7.48
CA PRO A 292 -22.48 9.57 -7.85
C PRO A 292 -21.54 9.30 -6.66
N VAL A 293 -22.06 9.27 -5.43
CA VAL A 293 -21.27 9.09 -4.21
C VAL A 293 -21.19 7.62 -3.85
N GLN A 294 -19.96 7.13 -3.65
CA GLN A 294 -19.69 5.82 -3.06
C GLN A 294 -19.20 6.01 -1.63
N LEU A 295 -19.88 5.38 -0.67
CA LEU A 295 -19.54 5.39 0.75
C LEU A 295 -19.11 4.00 1.18
N ARG A 296 -18.02 3.91 1.95
CA ARG A 296 -17.58 2.70 2.64
C ARG A 296 -17.30 3.04 4.09
N SER A 297 -17.85 2.25 5.01
CA SER A 297 -17.64 2.42 6.43
C SER A 297 -17.44 1.07 7.11
N SER A 298 -16.62 1.01 8.15
CA SER A 298 -16.44 -0.20 8.94
C SER A 298 -16.04 0.09 10.38
N LEU A 299 -16.46 -0.80 11.28
CA LEU A 299 -16.00 -0.90 12.66
C LEU A 299 -15.23 -2.21 12.82
N ALA A 300 -14.05 -2.14 13.42
CA ALA A 300 -13.17 -3.29 13.61
C ALA A 300 -12.71 -3.44 15.07
N TRP A 301 -12.75 -4.67 15.57
CA TRP A 301 -12.30 -5.05 16.91
C TRP A 301 -11.11 -5.98 16.82
N ARG A 302 -10.08 -5.68 17.62
CA ARG A 302 -8.88 -6.52 17.76
C ARG A 302 -9.28 -7.86 18.38
N THR A 303 -8.76 -8.95 17.83
CA THR A 303 -8.92 -10.33 18.34
C THR A 303 -7.59 -10.96 18.74
N ASP A 304 -6.49 -10.60 18.07
CA ASP A 304 -5.11 -11.01 18.40
C ASP A 304 -4.12 -9.87 18.09
N GLY A 305 -2.96 -9.86 18.74
CA GLY A 305 -1.88 -8.88 18.54
C GLY A 305 -1.78 -7.77 19.61
N GLY A 306 -2.67 -7.77 20.60
CA GLY A 306 -2.61 -6.84 21.74
C GLY A 306 -2.84 -5.36 21.37
N LEU A 307 -2.32 -4.45 22.20
CA LEU A 307 -2.40 -3.01 21.91
C LEU A 307 -1.50 -2.63 20.71
N PRO A 308 -1.93 -1.66 19.88
CA PRO A 308 -1.06 -1.09 18.84
C PRO A 308 0.25 -0.58 19.45
N THR A 309 1.38 -0.82 18.79
CA THR A 309 2.68 -0.25 19.20
C THR A 309 3.11 0.93 18.33
N SER A 310 2.41 1.17 17.23
CA SER A 310 2.64 2.37 16.42
C SER A 310 2.10 3.63 17.08
N ILE A 311 1.16 3.55 18.02
CA ILE A 311 0.59 4.71 18.73
C ILE A 311 0.63 4.51 20.25
N PRO A 312 0.59 5.58 21.06
CA PRO A 312 0.51 5.45 22.52
C PRO A 312 -0.75 4.67 22.93
N ALA A 313 -0.66 3.92 24.02
CA ALA A 313 -1.77 3.11 24.54
C ALA A 313 -3.03 3.95 24.80
N SER A 314 -2.88 5.20 25.27
CA SER A 314 -3.98 6.15 25.50
C SER A 314 -4.72 6.57 24.23
N ALA A 315 -4.08 6.46 23.05
CA ALA A 315 -4.66 6.79 21.76
C ALA A 315 -5.30 5.58 21.06
N ALA A 316 -5.15 4.36 21.63
CA ALA A 316 -5.63 3.14 21.02
C ALA A 316 -7.16 3.02 21.09
N LYS A 317 -7.84 3.32 19.98
CA LYS A 317 -9.30 3.16 19.86
C LYS A 317 -9.71 1.68 19.76
N ARG A 318 -10.89 1.33 20.29
CA ARG A 318 -11.58 0.04 20.10
C ARG A 318 -13.09 0.26 20.27
N PRO A 319 -13.94 0.03 19.25
CA PRO A 319 -13.55 -0.34 17.88
C PRO A 319 -12.77 0.75 17.16
N THR A 320 -12.05 0.36 16.11
CA THR A 320 -11.48 1.28 15.12
C THR A 320 -12.53 1.54 14.05
N LEU A 321 -12.85 2.82 13.82
CA LEU A 321 -13.77 3.26 12.77
C LEU A 321 -12.98 3.69 11.53
N TRP A 322 -13.39 3.18 10.36
CA TRP A 322 -12.95 3.65 9.06
C TRP A 322 -14.13 4.18 8.27
N MET A 323 -13.93 5.30 7.59
CA MET A 323 -14.89 5.86 6.64
C MET A 323 -14.15 6.38 5.41
N GLN A 324 -14.71 6.11 4.24
CA GLN A 324 -14.24 6.61 2.95
C GLN A 324 -15.46 7.01 2.12
N ALA A 325 -15.41 8.21 1.54
CA ALA A 325 -16.35 8.65 0.52
C ALA A 325 -15.56 8.99 -0.75
N SER A 326 -16.10 8.63 -1.91
CA SER A 326 -15.53 8.99 -3.21
C SER A 326 -16.63 9.39 -4.18
N VAL A 327 -16.32 10.35 -5.03
CA VAL A 327 -17.19 10.81 -6.12
C VAL A 327 -16.36 10.77 -7.40
N ALA A 328 -16.93 10.23 -8.47
CA ALA A 328 -16.36 10.30 -9.81
C ALA A 328 -17.21 11.23 -10.67
N PHE A 329 -16.55 12.01 -11.51
CA PHE A 329 -17.15 12.97 -12.45
C PHE A 329 -16.67 12.64 -13.86
#